data_AF-A0A2E1QBZ3-F1
#
_entry.id   AF-A0A2E1QBZ3-F1
#
_cell.length_a   1.000
_cell.length_b   1.000
_cell.length_c   1.000
_cell.angle_alpha   90.00
_cell.angle_beta   90.00
_cell.angle_gamma   90.00
#
_symmetry.space_group_name_H-M   'P 1'
#
loop_
_entity.id
_entity.type
_entity.pdbx_description
1 polymer ?
#
loop_
_entity_poly.entity_id
_entity_poly.type
_entity_poly.pdbx_seq_one_letter_code
_entity_poly.pdbx_strand_id
1 'polypeptide(L)'
;MIDNKYLEKITDYIENTLSNDDKIEFESYMNQDLEFKKIVNDIKYDTLALKKLENIEGPSDFVYNLNKRIDEYENSNILNTFYNSLKNIFSKSDSIALLSGASLIVILSFSFFKFSNLNEQNNLVNTNNFDDSIAINDSDSLNVDNPVLLLGNDK
;
A
#
# COMPACT_ATOMS: atom_id res chain seq x y z
N MET A 1 -5.24 37.07 -14.96
CA MET A 1 -5.03 35.81 -15.70
C MET A 1 -3.54 35.56 -15.67
N ILE A 2 -3.14 34.47 -15.03
CA ILE A 2 -1.72 34.17 -14.78
C ILE A 2 -1.05 33.86 -16.12
N ASP A 3 0.10 34.47 -16.36
CA ASP A 3 0.90 34.23 -17.57
C ASP A 3 1.77 32.98 -17.38
N ASN A 4 1.55 31.99 -18.26
CA ASN A 4 2.25 30.69 -18.22
C ASN A 4 3.77 30.83 -18.28
N LYS A 5 4.29 31.89 -18.91
CA LYS A 5 5.74 32.16 -18.97
C LYS A 5 6.36 32.25 -17.56
N TYR A 6 5.65 32.85 -16.61
CA TYR A 6 6.17 33.03 -15.24
C TYR A 6 5.90 31.83 -14.34
N LEU A 7 4.87 31.02 -14.62
CA LEU A 7 4.64 29.76 -13.90
C LEU A 7 5.82 28.80 -14.05
N GLU A 8 6.38 28.69 -15.26
CA GLU A 8 7.54 27.81 -15.51
C GLU A 8 8.82 28.30 -14.81
N LYS A 9 8.92 29.60 -14.50
CA LYS A 9 10.09 30.22 -13.86
C LYS A 9 10.08 30.16 -12.33
N ILE A 10 9.01 29.66 -11.70
CA ILE A 10 8.89 29.65 -10.22
C ILE A 10 10.00 28.81 -9.57
N THR A 11 10.22 27.59 -10.08
CA THR A 11 11.24 26.69 -9.54
C THR A 11 12.62 27.31 -9.66
N ASP A 12 12.96 27.83 -10.84
CA ASP A 12 14.26 28.45 -11.09
C ASP A 12 14.46 29.71 -10.22
N TYR A 13 13.39 30.47 -9.94
CA TYR A 13 13.43 31.60 -9.01
C TYR A 13 13.72 31.15 -7.57
N ILE A 14 13.05 30.09 -7.09
CA ILE A 14 13.22 29.54 -5.74
C ILE A 14 14.62 28.94 -5.55
N GLU A 15 15.17 28.33 -6.60
CA GLU A 15 16.52 27.74 -6.59
C GLU A 15 17.65 28.73 -6.86
N ASN A 16 17.32 30.01 -7.13
CA ASN A 16 18.26 31.06 -7.54
C ASN A 16 19.06 30.71 -8.82
N THR A 17 18.45 30.01 -9.77
CA THR A 17 19.05 29.66 -11.07
C THR A 17 18.65 30.64 -12.18
N LEU A 18 17.68 31.53 -11.93
CA LEU A 18 17.27 32.57 -12.88
C LEU A 18 18.41 33.54 -13.22
N SER A 19 18.42 34.03 -14.47
CA SER A 19 19.27 35.16 -14.85
C SER A 19 18.85 36.44 -14.10
N ASN A 20 19.79 37.37 -13.89
CA ASN A 20 19.49 38.61 -13.17
C ASN A 20 18.38 39.44 -13.84
N ASP A 21 18.38 39.51 -15.17
CA ASP A 21 17.38 40.27 -15.94
C ASP A 21 16.00 39.61 -15.84
N ASP A 22 15.94 38.28 -15.98
CA ASP A 22 14.70 37.53 -15.81
C ASP A 22 14.16 37.64 -14.38
N LYS A 23 15.05 37.72 -13.39
CA LYS A 23 14.68 37.81 -11.97
C LYS A 23 13.97 39.12 -11.68
N ILE A 24 14.46 40.21 -12.25
CA ILE A 24 13.84 41.53 -12.12
C ILE A 24 12.46 41.53 -12.81
N GLU A 25 12.35 40.96 -14.01
CA GLU A 25 11.08 40.82 -14.74
C GLU A 25 10.06 40.00 -13.91
N PHE A 26 10.52 38.86 -13.37
CA PHE A 26 9.72 37.97 -12.54
C PHE A 26 9.25 38.65 -11.24
N GLU A 27 10.13 39.34 -10.52
CA GLU A 27 9.78 40.05 -9.28
C GLU A 27 8.83 41.22 -9.55
N SER A 28 8.98 41.90 -10.69
CA SER A 28 8.04 42.93 -11.11
C SER A 28 6.64 42.35 -11.32
N TYR A 29 6.53 41.25 -12.08
CA TYR A 29 5.26 40.56 -12.29
C TYR A 29 4.66 40.03 -10.97
N MET A 30 5.50 39.42 -10.13
CA MET A 30 5.09 38.90 -8.82
C MET A 30 4.58 39.98 -7.88
N ASN A 31 5.08 41.21 -7.97
CA ASN A 31 4.57 42.30 -7.13
C ASN A 31 3.30 42.95 -7.68
N GLN A 32 2.98 42.75 -8.96
CA GLN A 32 1.77 43.26 -9.59
C GLN A 32 0.56 42.34 -9.38
N ASP A 33 0.76 41.02 -9.34
CA ASP A 33 -0.30 40.02 -9.18
C ASP A 33 -0.26 39.37 -7.79
N LEU A 34 -1.26 39.68 -6.95
CA LEU A 34 -1.38 39.16 -5.58
C LEU A 34 -1.65 37.65 -5.53
N GLU A 35 -2.40 37.10 -6.48
CA GLU A 35 -2.64 35.65 -6.55
C GLU A 35 -1.36 34.91 -6.91
N PHE A 36 -0.65 35.39 -7.92
CA PHE A 36 0.62 34.80 -8.32
C PHE A 36 1.67 34.87 -7.20
N LYS A 37 1.76 36.01 -6.50
CA LYS A 37 2.64 36.16 -5.33
C LYS A 37 2.36 35.14 -4.25
N LYS A 38 1.08 34.86 -3.98
CA LYS A 38 0.68 33.86 -3.00
C LYS A 38 1.17 32.48 -3.40
N ILE A 39 0.94 32.08 -4.67
CA ILE A 39 1.40 30.80 -5.22
C ILE A 39 2.92 30.65 -5.07
N VAL A 40 3.70 31.67 -5.46
CA VAL A 40 5.18 31.62 -5.34
C VAL A 40 5.62 31.47 -3.89
N ASN A 41 4.97 32.17 -2.97
CA ASN A 41 5.31 32.07 -1.54
C ASN A 41 4.94 30.72 -0.93
N ASP A 42 3.79 30.16 -1.31
CA ASP A 42 3.34 28.84 -0.84
C ASP A 42 4.34 27.77 -1.31
N ILE A 43 4.69 27.76 -2.61
CA ILE A 43 5.69 26.82 -3.17
C ILE A 43 7.06 27.01 -2.50
N LYS A 44 7.47 28.27 -2.25
CA LYS A 44 8.73 28.57 -1.56
C LYS A 44 8.73 28.05 -0.13
N TYR A 45 7.62 28.20 0.59
CA TYR A 45 7.47 27.71 1.96
C TYR A 45 7.54 26.18 2.01
N ASP A 46 6.81 25.50 1.13
CA ASP A 46 6.80 24.05 1.04
C ASP A 46 8.19 23.50 0.67
N THR A 47 8.85 24.12 -0.31
CA THR A 47 10.21 23.75 -0.70
C THR A 47 11.19 23.89 0.47
N LEU A 48 11.07 24.96 1.26
CA LEU A 48 11.90 25.15 2.46
C LEU A 48 11.57 24.15 3.57
N ALA A 49 10.30 23.76 3.72
CA ALA A 49 9.90 22.71 4.66
C ALA A 49 10.51 21.36 4.26
N LEU A 50 10.44 21.00 2.98
CA LEU A 50 11.05 19.78 2.44
C LEU A 50 12.58 19.77 2.60
N LYS A 51 13.25 20.90 2.34
CA LYS A 51 14.72 21.03 2.55
C LYS A 51 15.16 20.92 4.01
N LYS A 52 14.25 21.15 4.96
CA LYS A 52 14.49 21.03 6.41
C LYS A 52 14.23 19.63 6.94
N LEU A 53 13.69 18.72 6.14
CA LEU A 53 13.52 17.33 6.55
C LEU A 53 14.89 16.76 6.92
N GLU A 54 14.91 16.01 8.01
CA GLU A 54 16.13 15.35 8.47
C GLU A 54 16.63 14.37 7.40
N ASN A 55 17.94 14.30 7.23
CA ASN A 55 18.52 13.29 6.34
C ASN A 55 18.30 11.92 6.97
N ILE A 56 17.34 11.18 6.44
CA ILE A 56 17.08 9.80 6.86
C ILE A 56 18.12 8.91 6.19
N GLU A 57 19.05 8.39 6.99
CA GLU A 57 19.98 7.36 6.53
C GLU A 57 19.27 6.00 6.50
N GLY A 58 19.59 5.19 5.48
CA GLY A 58 19.13 3.81 5.44
C GLY A 58 19.74 2.98 6.58
N PRO A 59 19.08 1.88 7.00
CA PRO A 59 19.66 0.99 8.00
C PRO A 59 20.99 0.42 7.49
N SER A 60 21.96 0.21 8.40
CA SER A 60 23.31 -0.29 8.06
C SER A 60 23.31 -1.57 7.24
N ASP A 61 22.29 -2.42 7.46
CA ASP A 61 22.19 -3.75 6.86
C ASP A 61 21.33 -3.75 5.60
N PHE A 62 20.94 -2.58 5.07
CA PHE A 62 20.09 -2.47 3.89
C PHE A 62 20.65 -3.27 2.70
N VAL A 63 21.94 -3.06 2.38
CA VAL A 63 22.60 -3.74 1.26
C VAL A 63 22.68 -5.25 1.50
N TYR A 64 22.97 -5.65 2.74
CA TYR A 64 23.03 -7.07 3.11
C TYR A 64 21.66 -7.75 2.95
N ASN A 65 20.60 -7.13 3.49
CA ASN A 65 19.24 -7.65 3.42
C ASN A 65 18.71 -7.67 1.99
N LEU A 66 19.06 -6.67 1.17
CA LEU A 66 18.73 -6.64 -0.25
C LEU A 66 19.35 -7.83 -0.98
N ASN A 67 20.66 -8.04 -0.83
CA ASN A 67 21.35 -9.15 -1.48
C ASN A 67 20.80 -10.50 -1.02
N LYS A 68 20.58 -10.66 0.29
CA LYS A 68 19.95 -11.87 0.83
C LYS A 68 18.58 -12.13 0.20
N ARG A 69 17.77 -11.10 -0.03
CA ARG A 69 16.45 -11.24 -0.66
C ARG A 69 16.53 -11.63 -2.13
N ILE A 70 17.52 -11.11 -2.85
CA ILE A 70 17.81 -11.50 -4.23
C ILE A 70 18.22 -12.97 -4.27
N ASP A 71 19.16 -13.38 -3.41
CA ASP A 71 19.61 -14.77 -3.31
C ASP A 71 18.45 -15.71 -2.97
N GLU A 72 17.60 -15.36 -1.99
CA GLU A 72 16.41 -16.14 -1.62
C GLU A 72 15.45 -16.30 -2.81
N TYR A 73 15.26 -15.24 -3.60
CA TYR A 73 14.39 -15.27 -4.77
C TYR A 73 14.96 -16.16 -5.87
N GLU A 74 16.26 -16.06 -6.18
CA GLU A 74 16.93 -16.90 -7.16
C GLU A 74 16.96 -18.37 -6.74
N ASN A 75 17.15 -18.63 -5.44
CA ASN A 75 17.20 -19.97 -4.88
C ASN A 75 15.81 -20.56 -4.56
N SER A 76 14.73 -19.79 -4.77
CA SER A 76 13.34 -20.24 -4.58
C SER A 76 12.85 -21.25 -5.63
N ASN A 77 13.77 -22.03 -6.22
CA ASN A 77 13.51 -23.29 -6.92
C ASN A 77 12.61 -24.27 -6.14
N ILE A 78 12.36 -24.02 -4.85
CA ILE A 78 11.34 -24.69 -4.03
C ILE A 78 9.93 -24.56 -4.63
N LEU A 79 9.54 -23.40 -5.19
CA LEU A 79 8.23 -23.27 -5.85
C LEU A 79 8.16 -24.08 -7.14
N ASN A 80 9.25 -24.10 -7.92
CA ASN A 80 9.35 -24.94 -9.11
C ASN A 80 9.36 -26.44 -8.77
N THR A 81 9.96 -26.83 -7.65
CA THR A 81 10.03 -28.23 -7.20
C THR A 81 8.68 -28.72 -6.65
N PHE A 82 7.97 -27.87 -5.90
CA PHE A 82 6.60 -28.17 -5.45
C PHE A 82 5.62 -28.22 -6.62
N TYR A 83 5.68 -27.25 -7.53
CA TYR A 83 4.84 -27.24 -8.73
C TYR A 83 5.09 -28.47 -9.61
N ASN A 84 6.35 -28.84 -9.84
CA ASN A 84 6.69 -30.03 -10.63
C ASN A 84 6.31 -31.33 -9.93
N SER A 85 6.43 -31.41 -8.60
CA SER A 85 5.99 -32.59 -7.84
C SER A 85 4.48 -32.75 -7.85
N LEU A 86 3.74 -31.65 -7.66
CA LEU A 86 2.28 -31.63 -7.75
C LEU A 86 1.83 -32.00 -9.18
N LYS A 87 2.45 -31.40 -10.20
CA LYS A 87 2.18 -31.72 -11.60
C LYS A 87 2.45 -33.19 -11.93
N ASN A 88 3.51 -33.80 -11.38
CA ASN A 88 3.79 -35.24 -11.54
C ASN A 88 2.74 -36.13 -10.88
N ILE A 89 2.21 -35.76 -9.71
CA ILE A 89 1.12 -36.48 -9.04
C ILE A 89 -0.16 -36.44 -9.89
N PHE A 90 -0.48 -35.28 -10.48
CA PHE A 90 -1.67 -35.11 -11.32
C PHE A 90 -1.54 -35.68 -12.74
N SER A 91 -0.32 -35.89 -13.25
CA SER A 91 -0.11 -36.39 -14.62
C SER A 91 0.15 -37.90 -14.72
N LYS A 92 0.49 -38.59 -13.63
CA LYS A 92 0.71 -40.04 -13.59
C LYS A 92 -0.41 -40.87 -12.97
N SER A 93 -1.41 -40.24 -12.38
CA SER A 93 -2.49 -40.96 -11.69
C SER A 93 -3.70 -41.12 -12.61
N ASP A 94 -4.28 -42.32 -12.58
CA ASP A 94 -5.58 -42.56 -13.20
C ASP A 94 -6.60 -41.60 -12.57
N SER A 95 -7.28 -40.82 -13.40
CA SER A 95 -8.22 -39.77 -12.97
C SER A 95 -9.28 -40.30 -11.99
N ILE A 96 -9.64 -41.58 -12.12
CA ILE A 96 -10.57 -42.30 -11.24
C ILE A 96 -9.98 -42.53 -9.84
N ALA A 97 -8.69 -42.84 -9.73
CA ALA A 97 -8.00 -43.02 -8.46
C ALA A 97 -7.84 -41.69 -7.69
N LEU A 98 -7.57 -40.60 -8.41
CA LEU A 98 -7.56 -39.25 -7.83
C LEU A 98 -8.93 -38.83 -7.32
N LEU A 99 -9.98 -39.03 -8.13
CA LEU A 99 -11.33 -38.62 -7.80
C LEU A 99 -11.88 -39.41 -6.60
N SER A 100 -11.58 -40.72 -6.53
CA SER A 100 -11.94 -41.57 -5.39
C SER A 100 -11.13 -41.25 -4.13
N GLY A 101 -9.84 -40.92 -4.25
CA GLY A 101 -9.03 -40.46 -3.12
C GLY A 101 -9.50 -39.12 -2.56
N ALA A 102 -9.79 -38.16 -3.44
CA ALA A 102 -10.31 -36.84 -3.05
C ALA A 102 -11.69 -36.94 -2.37
N SER A 103 -12.59 -37.79 -2.89
CA SER A 103 -13.91 -37.99 -2.26
C SER A 103 -13.79 -38.63 -0.88
N LEU A 104 -12.87 -39.57 -0.68
CA LEU A 104 -12.59 -40.20 0.62
C LEU A 104 -12.08 -39.16 1.64
N ILE A 105 -11.17 -38.28 1.22
CA ILE A 105 -10.64 -37.20 2.07
C ILE A 105 -11.76 -36.23 2.47
N VAL A 106 -12.65 -35.86 1.55
CA VAL A 106 -13.80 -34.99 1.84
C VAL A 106 -14.75 -35.67 2.84
N ILE A 107 -15.08 -36.95 2.63
CA ILE A 107 -15.95 -37.73 3.52
C ILE A 107 -15.33 -37.85 4.92
N LEU A 108 -14.03 -38.14 5.02
CA LEU A 108 -13.32 -38.18 6.30
C LEU A 108 -13.33 -36.81 6.98
N SER A 109 -13.08 -35.74 6.24
CA SER A 109 -13.08 -34.36 6.78
C SER A 109 -14.44 -33.99 7.38
N PHE A 110 -15.54 -34.29 6.68
CA PHE A 110 -16.90 -34.10 7.22
C PHE A 110 -17.20 -35.01 8.42
N SER A 111 -16.67 -36.23 8.42
CA SER A 111 -16.85 -37.18 9.53
C SER A 111 -16.13 -36.71 10.80
N PHE A 112 -14.90 -36.20 10.68
CA PHE A 112 -14.15 -35.61 11.79
C PHE A 112 -14.77 -34.28 12.27
N PHE A 113 -15.24 -33.42 11.35
CA PHE A 113 -15.93 -32.17 11.70
C PHE A 113 -17.25 -32.41 12.46
N LYS A 114 -18.01 -33.46 12.09
CA LYS A 114 -19.23 -33.83 12.83
C LYS A 114 -18.90 -34.39 14.22
N PHE A 115 -17.77 -35.09 14.37
CA PHE A 115 -17.33 -35.64 15.65
C PHE A 115 -16.77 -34.55 16.60
N SER A 116 -16.10 -33.52 16.08
CA SER A 116 -15.65 -32.38 16.90
C SER A 116 -16.80 -31.59 17.51
N ASN A 117 -17.94 -31.50 16.81
CA ASN A 117 -19.15 -30.83 17.31
C ASN A 117 -19.92 -31.62 18.39
N LEU A 118 -19.62 -32.91 18.59
CA LEU A 118 -20.25 -33.72 19.66
C LEU A 118 -19.55 -33.57 21.02
N ASN A 119 -18.35 -32.97 21.05
CA ASN A 119 -17.58 -32.79 22.29
C ASN A 119 -17.80 -31.40 22.94
N GLU A 120 -18.60 -30.52 22.33
CA GLU A 120 -18.84 -29.14 22.78
C GLU A 120 -20.14 -28.94 23.59
N GLN A 121 -20.88 -30.01 23.90
CA GLN A 121 -22.12 -29.93 24.70
C GLN A 121 -21.93 -30.20 26.21
N ASN A 122 -20.75 -29.92 26.77
CA ASN A 122 -20.50 -30.09 28.21
C ASN A 122 -19.79 -28.91 28.87
N ASN A 123 -19.99 -27.66 28.42
CA ASN A 123 -19.63 -26.50 29.23
C ASN A 123 -20.81 -25.56 29.43
N LEU A 124 -21.36 -25.71 30.63
CA LEU A 124 -22.29 -24.83 31.33
C LEU A 124 -21.96 -23.35 31.10
N VAL A 125 -23.04 -22.60 30.86
CA VAL A 125 -23.15 -21.15 31.02
C VAL A 125 -22.44 -20.68 32.29
N ASN A 126 -21.43 -19.84 32.14
CA ASN A 126 -21.03 -18.88 33.17
C ASN A 126 -20.92 -17.49 32.53
N THR A 127 -22.06 -16.81 32.47
CA THR A 127 -22.16 -15.38 32.20
C THR A 127 -21.54 -14.63 33.37
N ASN A 128 -20.31 -14.17 33.25
CA ASN A 128 -19.74 -13.15 34.12
C ASN A 128 -18.69 -12.33 33.36
N ASN A 129 -19.13 -11.14 32.91
CA ASN A 129 -18.35 -9.93 32.65
C ASN A 129 -16.87 -10.08 32.29
N PHE A 130 -16.55 -9.81 31.02
CA PHE A 130 -15.46 -8.90 30.69
C PHE A 130 -15.91 -8.00 29.54
N ASP A 131 -15.89 -6.70 29.81
CA ASP A 131 -15.85 -5.62 28.82
C ASP A 131 -14.68 -5.87 27.86
N ASP A 132 -14.96 -6.37 26.66
CA ASP A 132 -14.05 -6.27 25.52
C ASP A 132 -14.53 -5.13 24.60
N SER A 133 -14.57 -3.93 25.17
CA SER A 133 -14.37 -2.73 24.37
C SER A 133 -12.89 -2.64 24.03
N ILE A 134 -12.45 -3.30 22.95
CA ILE A 134 -11.36 -2.91 22.02
C ILE A 134 -11.47 -3.88 20.83
N ALA A 135 -12.40 -3.58 19.93
CA ALA A 135 -12.12 -3.72 18.52
C ALA A 135 -11.95 -2.29 18.00
N ILE A 136 -10.71 -1.80 18.03
CA ILE A 136 -10.34 -0.62 17.25
C ILE A 136 -10.45 -1.07 15.79
N ASN A 137 -11.64 -0.86 15.24
CA ASN A 137 -11.91 -0.95 13.83
C ASN A 137 -11.10 0.15 13.14
N ASP A 138 -9.89 -0.17 12.67
CA ASP A 138 -9.02 0.68 11.85
C ASP A 138 -9.53 0.76 10.39
N SER A 139 -10.86 0.84 10.26
CA SER A 139 -11.50 1.22 9.00
C SER A 139 -11.99 2.62 9.20
N ASP A 140 -11.27 3.56 8.57
CA ASP A 140 -11.58 4.97 8.35
C ASP A 140 -12.97 5.13 7.68
N SER A 141 -13.99 4.82 8.46
CA SER A 141 -15.40 4.94 8.13
C SER A 141 -15.73 6.43 8.21
N LEU A 142 -15.55 7.10 7.07
CA LEU A 142 -16.08 8.42 6.77
C LEU A 142 -17.54 8.53 7.25
N ASN A 143 -17.75 9.11 8.42
CA ASN A 143 -19.08 9.44 8.93
C ASN A 143 -19.55 10.73 8.23
N VAL A 144 -19.96 10.59 6.98
CA VAL A 144 -20.61 11.65 6.21
C VAL A 144 -21.83 11.07 5.54
N ASP A 145 -23.00 11.65 5.82
CA ASP A 145 -24.33 11.19 5.40
C ASP A 145 -24.57 11.17 3.87
N ASN A 146 -23.56 11.43 3.04
CA ASN A 146 -23.58 11.26 1.59
C ASN A 146 -22.15 11.11 1.04
N PRO A 147 -21.60 9.89 0.89
CA PRO A 147 -20.31 9.69 0.25
C PRO A 147 -20.44 9.98 -1.26
N VAL A 148 -19.77 11.05 -1.72
CA VAL A 148 -19.61 11.31 -3.16
C VAL A 148 -18.50 10.39 -3.66
N LEU A 149 -18.84 9.42 -4.50
CA LEU A 149 -17.87 8.63 -5.25
C LEU A 149 -17.17 9.55 -6.25
N LEU A 150 -15.90 9.88 -6.00
CA LEU A 150 -14.99 10.40 -7.03
C LEU A 150 -14.52 9.23 -7.92
N LEU A 151 -15.48 8.60 -8.61
CA LEU A 151 -15.19 7.87 -9.82
C LEU A 151 -15.17 8.90 -10.94
N GLY A 152 -14.03 8.99 -11.63
CA GLY A 152 -13.87 9.85 -12.79
C GLY A 152 -15.01 9.63 -13.78
N ASN A 153 -15.86 10.65 -13.91
CA ASN A 153 -16.56 10.86 -15.16
C ASN A 153 -15.69 11.80 -15.97
N ASP A 154 -14.97 11.19 -16.89
CA ASP A 154 -14.46 11.87 -18.06
C ASP A 154 -15.60 12.60 -18.78
N LYS A 155 -15.23 13.69 -19.45
CA LYS A 155 -16.05 14.38 -20.45
C LYS A 155 -16.48 13.45 -21.58
#